data_AF-A0A2V7JZW1-F1
#
_entry.id   AF-A0A2V7JZW1-F1
#
_cell.length_a   1.000
_cell.length_b   1.000
_cell.length_c   1.000
_cell.angle_alpha   90.00
_cell.angle_beta   90.00
_cell.angle_gamma   90.00
#
_symmetry.space_group_name_H-M   'P 1'
#
loop_
_entity.id
_entity.type
_entity.pdbx_description
1 polymer ?
#
loop_
_entity_poly.entity_id
_entity_poly.type
_entity_poly.pdbx_seq_one_letter_code
_entity_poly.pdbx_strand_id
1 'polypeptide(L)'
;MVPTSRPAVRVAWLPLALLVAAGCKQGPTPEVQARMDSLSQASNDRDRLMQEVAENTRLVSEISRELAKASVPAKALKITAESPLRASRDTLIQKIRYVTTRMREIEPRLKDSEQRIRQLTTLSDSLRDQLAATMQNLQGVIDNQKETIEALTNQVDQLSTQLAALKDTIETMATEANTVYYVIGTKDELEQKGIVREIGGARFLFVLWKSGKSLVPARTLDPSEFTVADRRHLSELPLPADNREYRIVSRQDVTALDTPLSDDGTITGKVRIADSARFWAASKYLIIVEG
;
A
#
# COMPACT_ATOMS: atom_id res chain seq x y z
N MET A 1 -76.25 45.13 9.32
CA MET A 1 -77.10 44.99 10.52
C MET A 1 -76.64 45.99 11.57
N VAL A 2 -77.58 46.81 12.04
CA VAL A 2 -77.57 47.64 13.26
C VAL A 2 -78.24 46.75 14.37
N PRO A 3 -78.22 46.98 15.71
CA PRO A 3 -77.91 48.16 16.54
C PRO A 3 -76.89 47.85 17.68
N THR A 4 -76.59 48.62 18.75
CA THR A 4 -76.84 50.01 19.29
C THR A 4 -75.69 50.31 20.31
N SER A 5 -75.53 51.42 21.04
CA SER A 5 -76.23 52.72 21.18
C SER A 5 -75.27 53.81 21.69
N ARG A 6 -75.60 55.05 21.31
CA ARG A 6 -75.10 56.35 21.79
C ARG A 6 -75.64 56.68 23.22
N PRO A 7 -75.21 57.76 23.94
CA PRO A 7 -75.07 59.12 23.41
C PRO A 7 -73.95 60.03 23.94
N ALA A 8 -73.87 61.22 23.33
CA ALA A 8 -73.01 62.34 23.67
C ALA A 8 -73.85 63.63 23.76
N VAL A 9 -73.53 64.51 24.72
CA VAL A 9 -73.94 65.93 24.90
C VAL A 9 -72.84 66.52 25.82
N ARG A 10 -71.96 67.51 25.54
CA ARG A 10 -71.95 68.84 24.88
C ARG A 10 -72.70 69.96 25.64
N VAL A 11 -72.15 71.19 25.59
CA VAL A 11 -72.74 72.48 26.09
C VAL A 11 -72.67 72.61 27.64
N ALA A 12 -72.39 73.74 28.31
CA ALA A 12 -72.10 75.14 27.92
C ALA A 12 -71.13 75.87 28.89
N TRP A 13 -70.39 76.83 28.32
CA TRP A 13 -70.18 78.24 28.73
C TRP A 13 -70.16 78.73 30.21
N LEU A 14 -69.07 79.43 30.53
CA LEU A 14 -68.93 80.66 31.36
C LEU A 14 -69.91 81.80 30.94
N PRO A 15 -70.10 82.95 31.67
CA PRO A 15 -69.25 83.53 32.73
C PRO A 15 -69.96 84.24 33.93
N LEU A 16 -69.14 84.64 34.91
CA LEU A 16 -69.07 85.94 35.63
C LEU A 16 -70.33 86.83 35.83
N ALA A 17 -70.70 87.07 37.09
CA ALA A 17 -70.93 88.39 37.77
C ALA A 17 -71.85 88.23 39.02
N LEU A 18 -71.89 89.05 40.08
CA LEU A 18 -71.05 90.06 40.77
C LEU A 18 -72.03 90.83 41.69
N LEU A 19 -71.82 90.87 43.02
CA LEU A 19 -72.41 91.78 44.05
C LEU A 19 -72.11 91.16 45.45
N VAL A 20 -71.11 91.56 46.22
CA VAL A 20 -70.91 92.81 47.00
C VAL A 20 -71.88 92.98 48.18
N ALA A 21 -71.38 92.74 49.41
CA ALA A 21 -71.57 93.60 50.58
C ALA A 21 -70.62 93.21 51.75
N ALA A 22 -70.13 94.22 52.47
CA ALA A 22 -69.05 94.16 53.47
C ALA A 22 -69.35 93.39 54.78
N GLY A 23 -68.29 92.88 55.44
CA GLY A 23 -68.38 92.48 56.87
C GLY A 23 -67.26 91.63 57.47
N CYS A 24 -66.28 92.29 58.10
CA CYS A 24 -65.35 91.79 59.15
C CYS A 24 -63.97 91.22 58.78
N LYS A 25 -63.01 91.53 59.67
CA LYS A 25 -61.56 91.37 59.54
C LYS A 25 -61.04 90.20 60.39
N GLN A 26 -60.14 89.39 59.83
CA GLN A 26 -58.84 89.03 60.44
C GLN A 26 -58.04 88.15 59.47
N GLY A 27 -56.89 88.63 59.00
CA GLY A 27 -55.93 87.81 58.26
C GLY A 27 -55.07 86.97 59.23
N PRO A 28 -54.49 85.84 58.80
CA PRO A 28 -53.68 84.98 59.67
C PRO A 28 -52.44 85.71 60.19
N THR A 29 -52.06 85.45 61.44
CA THR A 29 -50.79 85.94 62.02
C THR A 29 -49.58 85.27 61.33
N PRO A 30 -48.44 85.97 61.23
CA PRO A 30 -47.28 85.51 60.44
C PRO A 30 -46.67 84.18 60.92
N GLU A 31 -46.90 83.80 62.18
CA GLU A 31 -46.45 82.53 62.75
C GLU A 31 -47.14 81.30 62.14
N VAL A 32 -48.38 81.45 61.65
CA VAL A 32 -49.14 80.34 61.05
C VAL A 32 -48.61 80.01 59.65
N GLN A 33 -48.27 81.04 58.87
CA GLN A 33 -47.75 80.88 57.51
C GLN A 33 -46.41 80.11 57.53
N ALA A 34 -45.49 80.51 58.42
CA ALA A 34 -44.20 79.85 58.60
C ALA A 34 -44.32 78.35 58.97
N ARG A 35 -45.37 77.96 59.72
CA ARG A 35 -45.62 76.54 60.01
C ARG A 35 -46.14 75.78 58.80
N MET A 36 -47.02 76.37 57.99
CA MET A 36 -47.51 75.75 56.75
C MET A 36 -46.37 75.55 55.74
N ASP A 37 -45.50 76.55 55.59
CA ASP A 37 -44.30 76.45 54.74
C ASP A 37 -43.40 75.31 55.20
N SER A 38 -43.11 75.21 56.51
CA SER A 38 -42.29 74.13 57.08
C SER A 38 -42.90 72.72 56.89
N LEU A 39 -44.23 72.59 56.97
CA LEU A 39 -44.94 71.33 56.72
C LEU A 39 -44.92 70.96 55.23
N SER A 40 -45.06 71.94 54.33
CA SER A 40 -45.00 71.71 52.89
C SER A 40 -43.62 71.22 52.45
N GLN A 41 -42.55 71.78 53.02
CA GLN A 41 -41.18 71.36 52.76
C GLN A 41 -40.94 69.92 53.22
N ALA A 42 -41.35 69.58 54.45
CA ALA A 42 -41.26 68.21 54.97
C ALA A 42 -42.11 67.19 54.16
N SER A 43 -43.23 67.61 53.56
CA SER A 43 -44.02 66.76 52.65
C SER A 43 -43.27 66.51 51.34
N ASN A 44 -42.72 67.56 50.72
CA ASN A 44 -41.98 67.44 49.46
C ASN A 44 -40.73 66.55 49.61
N ASP A 45 -40.02 66.68 50.73
CA ASP A 45 -38.87 65.80 51.05
C ASP A 45 -39.29 64.34 51.25
N ARG A 46 -40.44 64.10 51.90
CA ARG A 46 -41.03 62.76 52.02
C ARG A 46 -41.40 62.17 50.66
N ASP A 47 -42.08 62.93 49.80
CA ASP A 47 -42.55 62.43 48.51
C ASP A 47 -41.37 62.10 47.59
N ARG A 48 -40.29 62.90 47.63
CA ARG A 48 -39.01 62.61 46.97
C ARG A 48 -38.38 61.30 47.46
N LEU A 49 -38.32 61.08 48.78
CA LEU A 49 -37.81 59.83 49.37
C LEU A 49 -38.67 58.62 49.00
N MET A 50 -40.00 58.77 48.94
CA MET A 50 -40.92 57.71 48.55
C MET A 50 -40.75 57.33 47.06
N GLN A 51 -40.48 58.31 46.19
CA GLN A 51 -40.16 58.06 44.78
C GLN A 51 -38.82 57.32 44.64
N GLU A 52 -37.78 57.74 45.36
CA GLU A 52 -36.46 57.08 45.36
C GLU A 52 -36.53 55.64 45.90
N VAL A 53 -37.36 55.38 46.92
CA VAL A 53 -37.64 54.02 47.41
C VAL A 53 -38.38 53.17 46.36
N ALA A 54 -39.32 53.76 45.61
CA ALA A 54 -40.03 53.04 44.54
C ALA A 54 -39.11 52.68 43.36
N GLU A 55 -38.18 53.57 42.98
CA GLU A 55 -37.17 53.30 41.95
C GLU A 55 -36.17 52.22 42.39
N ASN A 56 -35.63 52.32 43.62
CA ASN A 56 -34.79 51.28 44.21
C ASN A 56 -35.50 49.91 44.30
N THR A 57 -36.81 49.89 44.58
CA THR A 57 -37.59 48.65 44.61
C THR A 57 -37.74 48.01 43.22
N ARG A 58 -37.88 48.82 42.16
CA ARG A 58 -37.90 48.32 40.77
C ARG A 58 -36.56 47.71 40.38
N LEU A 59 -35.45 48.40 40.65
CA LEU A 59 -34.09 47.89 40.39
C LEU A 59 -33.83 46.57 41.12
N VAL A 60 -34.22 46.45 42.38
CA VAL A 60 -34.11 45.21 43.17
C VAL A 60 -34.93 44.06 42.55
N SER A 61 -36.12 44.34 42.01
CA SER A 61 -36.96 43.35 41.33
C SER A 61 -36.33 42.88 40.01
N GLU A 62 -35.78 43.81 39.22
CA GLU A 62 -35.11 43.52 37.95
C GLU A 62 -33.84 42.68 38.14
N ILE A 63 -32.98 43.08 39.09
CA ILE A 63 -31.81 42.32 39.54
C ILE A 63 -32.22 40.92 40.02
N SER A 64 -33.32 40.79 40.78
CA SER A 64 -33.85 39.50 41.23
C SER A 64 -34.30 38.61 40.07
N ARG A 65 -34.87 39.20 39.02
CA ARG A 65 -35.34 38.50 37.81
C ARG A 65 -34.20 38.04 36.92
N GLU A 66 -33.13 38.84 36.81
CA GLU A 66 -31.87 38.47 36.13
C GLU A 66 -31.16 37.32 36.87
N LEU A 67 -30.98 37.45 38.19
CA LEU A 67 -30.35 36.41 39.03
C LEU A 67 -31.19 35.11 39.13
N ALA A 68 -32.50 35.17 38.91
CA ALA A 68 -33.33 33.97 38.81
C ALA A 68 -33.02 33.14 37.55
N LYS A 69 -32.64 33.79 36.43
CA LYS A 69 -32.19 33.10 35.20
C LYS A 69 -30.88 32.31 35.42
N ALA A 70 -30.06 32.74 36.39
CA ALA A 70 -28.80 32.08 36.74
C ALA A 70 -28.95 30.81 37.63
N SER A 71 -30.18 30.36 37.91
CA SER A 71 -30.50 29.06 38.51
C SER A 71 -29.76 28.73 39.83
N VAL A 72 -30.03 29.51 40.89
CA VAL A 72 -29.61 29.19 42.26
C VAL A 72 -30.64 28.26 42.93
N PRO A 73 -30.28 27.06 43.42
CA PRO A 73 -31.23 26.15 44.06
C PRO A 73 -31.78 26.73 45.36
N ALA A 74 -33.11 26.81 45.49
CA ALA A 74 -33.80 27.54 46.56
C ALA A 74 -33.66 26.96 47.99
N LYS A 75 -32.94 25.84 48.18
CA LYS A 75 -32.94 25.06 49.43
C LYS A 75 -32.00 25.61 50.54
N ALA A 76 -31.32 26.74 50.29
CA ALA A 76 -30.33 27.33 51.22
C ALA A 76 -30.78 28.64 51.91
N LEU A 77 -32.06 29.02 51.79
CA LEU A 77 -32.58 30.31 52.28
C LEU A 77 -33.57 30.13 53.44
N LYS A 78 -33.06 30.15 54.68
CA LYS A 78 -33.90 30.40 55.86
C LYS A 78 -34.22 31.88 55.92
N ILE A 79 -35.47 32.25 55.58
CA ILE A 79 -35.96 33.63 55.66
C ILE A 79 -36.69 33.80 56.99
N THR A 80 -36.03 34.43 57.96
CA THR A 80 -36.68 34.98 59.17
C THR A 80 -36.74 36.49 58.98
N ALA A 81 -37.94 37.08 58.96
CA ALA A 81 -38.15 38.44 58.48
C ALA A 81 -39.08 39.25 59.38
N GLU A 82 -38.55 40.29 60.01
CA GLU A 82 -39.37 41.38 60.59
C GLU A 82 -39.56 42.56 59.61
N SER A 83 -39.03 42.46 58.38
CA SER A 83 -39.36 43.40 57.30
C SER A 83 -39.09 42.79 55.91
N PRO A 84 -40.03 42.89 54.94
CA PRO A 84 -39.88 42.29 53.61
C PRO A 84 -38.69 42.86 52.82
N LEU A 85 -38.31 44.12 53.04
CA LEU A 85 -37.19 44.75 52.32
C LEU A 85 -35.83 44.22 52.79
N ARG A 86 -35.69 43.87 54.07
CA ARG A 86 -34.47 43.27 54.64
C ARG A 86 -34.30 41.82 54.15
N ALA A 87 -35.37 41.03 54.22
CA ALA A 87 -35.40 39.65 53.74
C ALA A 87 -34.99 39.49 52.26
N SER A 88 -35.47 40.40 51.39
CA SER A 88 -35.08 40.44 49.98
C SER A 88 -33.60 40.79 49.79
N ARG A 89 -33.08 41.77 50.54
CA ARG A 89 -31.67 42.16 50.51
C ARG A 89 -30.75 41.01 50.94
N ASP A 90 -31.07 40.34 52.04
CA ASP A 90 -30.26 39.24 52.56
C ASP A 90 -30.29 38.03 51.61
N THR A 91 -31.44 37.74 51.01
CA THR A 91 -31.59 36.71 49.96
C THR A 91 -30.71 37.01 48.74
N LEU A 92 -30.66 38.27 48.28
CA LEU A 92 -29.80 38.68 47.17
C LEU A 92 -28.32 38.57 47.53
N ILE A 93 -27.92 38.98 48.74
CA ILE A 93 -26.54 38.83 49.22
C ILE A 93 -26.11 37.36 49.24
N GLN A 94 -26.97 36.45 49.71
CA GLN A 94 -26.66 35.01 49.71
C GLN A 94 -26.57 34.43 48.29
N LYS A 95 -27.46 34.83 47.36
CA LYS A 95 -27.38 34.41 45.95
C LYS A 95 -26.12 34.93 45.26
N ILE A 96 -25.75 36.19 45.48
CA ILE A 96 -24.51 36.78 44.94
C ILE A 96 -23.30 36.03 45.48
N ARG A 97 -23.24 35.75 46.80
CA ARG A 97 -22.17 34.94 47.41
C ARG A 97 -22.09 33.54 46.80
N TYR A 98 -23.23 32.86 46.61
CA TYR A 98 -23.26 31.55 45.97
C TYR A 98 -22.70 31.58 44.54
N VAL A 99 -23.15 32.55 43.72
CA VAL A 99 -22.65 32.74 42.36
C VAL A 99 -21.16 33.07 42.35
N THR A 100 -20.67 33.94 43.23
CA THR A 100 -19.24 34.26 43.35
C THR A 100 -18.40 33.04 43.74
N THR A 101 -18.84 32.24 44.71
CA THR A 101 -18.15 30.99 45.08
C THR A 101 -18.16 30.00 43.92
N ARG A 102 -19.29 29.82 43.25
CA ARG A 102 -19.41 28.89 42.12
C ARG A 102 -18.58 29.33 40.91
N MET A 103 -18.47 30.63 40.66
CA MET A 103 -17.62 31.18 39.61
C MET A 103 -16.13 30.91 39.91
N ARG A 104 -15.70 31.11 41.16
CA ARG A 104 -14.35 30.75 41.64
C ARG A 104 -14.04 29.25 41.58
N GLU A 105 -15.05 28.37 41.65
CA GLU A 105 -14.89 26.93 41.43
C GLU A 105 -14.81 26.54 39.95
N ILE A 106 -15.49 27.27 39.06
CA ILE A 106 -15.57 26.96 37.63
C ILE A 106 -14.34 27.49 36.88
N GLU A 107 -13.85 28.67 37.21
CA GLU A 107 -12.66 29.29 36.60
C GLU A 107 -11.41 28.36 36.54
N PRO A 108 -10.97 27.69 37.63
CA PRO A 108 -9.85 26.76 37.55
C PRO A 108 -10.17 25.49 36.75
N ARG A 109 -11.44 25.04 36.74
CA ARG A 109 -11.86 23.87 35.93
C ARG A 109 -11.89 24.18 34.44
N LEU A 110 -12.29 25.41 34.07
CA LEU A 110 -12.24 25.88 32.69
C LEU A 110 -10.78 25.97 32.24
N LYS A 111 -9.90 26.54 33.06
CA LYS A 111 -8.46 26.63 32.77
C LYS A 111 -7.80 25.25 32.60
N ASP A 112 -8.10 24.29 33.47
CA ASP A 112 -7.65 22.90 33.34
C ASP A 112 -8.18 22.24 32.06
N SER A 113 -9.48 22.42 31.75
CA SER A 113 -10.10 21.90 30.53
C SER A 113 -9.45 22.48 29.26
N GLU A 114 -9.21 23.79 29.21
CA GLU A 114 -8.49 24.41 28.09
C GLU A 114 -7.05 23.91 27.98
N GLN A 115 -6.35 23.68 29.11
CA GLN A 115 -5.00 23.11 29.10
C GLN A 115 -5.00 21.68 28.54
N ARG A 116 -5.96 20.84 28.94
CA ARG A 116 -6.16 19.50 28.37
C ARG A 116 -6.49 19.54 26.88
N ILE A 117 -7.38 20.44 26.45
CA ILE A 117 -7.71 20.61 25.02
C ILE A 117 -6.45 20.99 24.24
N ARG A 118 -5.68 22.00 24.70
CA ARG A 118 -4.41 22.37 24.06
C ARG A 118 -3.44 21.19 23.97
N GLN A 119 -3.27 20.42 25.05
CA GLN A 119 -2.42 19.22 25.05
C GLN A 119 -2.91 18.17 24.05
N LEU A 120 -4.20 17.84 24.05
CA LEU A 120 -4.80 16.87 23.12
C LEU A 120 -4.68 17.32 21.66
N THR A 121 -4.83 18.62 21.36
CA THR A 121 -4.56 19.18 20.03
C THR A 121 -3.10 18.97 19.64
N THR A 122 -2.14 19.37 20.48
CA THR A 122 -0.71 19.18 20.17
C THR A 122 -0.30 17.72 19.99
N LEU A 123 -0.90 16.79 20.75
CA LEU A 123 -0.70 15.35 20.56
C LEU A 123 -1.34 14.84 19.26
N SER A 124 -2.55 15.30 18.95
CA SER A 124 -3.24 14.94 17.70
C SER A 124 -2.48 15.43 16.47
N ASP A 125 -1.86 16.60 16.53
CA ASP A 125 -1.11 17.16 15.41
C ASP A 125 0.25 16.47 15.27
N SER A 126 0.97 16.22 16.37
CA SER A 126 2.19 15.40 16.37
C SER A 126 1.95 13.97 15.82
N LEU A 127 0.81 13.35 16.13
CA LEU A 127 0.44 12.04 15.59
C LEU A 127 0.09 12.10 14.09
N ARG A 128 -0.52 13.19 13.60
CA ARG A 128 -0.75 13.41 12.16
C ARG A 128 0.57 13.57 11.42
N ASP A 129 1.49 14.35 11.95
CA ASP A 129 2.81 14.58 11.34
C ASP A 129 3.64 13.28 11.30
N GLN A 130 3.63 12.50 12.38
CA GLN A 130 4.26 11.18 12.42
C GLN A 130 3.64 10.21 11.40
N LEU A 131 2.31 10.20 11.27
CA LEU A 131 1.62 9.36 10.29
C LEU A 131 1.97 9.79 8.85
N ALA A 132 1.96 11.08 8.56
CA ALA A 132 2.33 11.62 7.25
C ALA A 132 3.78 11.29 6.88
N ALA A 133 4.73 11.48 7.80
CA ALA A 133 6.13 11.11 7.60
C ALA A 133 6.31 9.59 7.41
N THR A 134 5.55 8.77 8.16
CA THR A 134 5.57 7.31 8.00
C THR A 134 5.02 6.88 6.64
N MET A 135 3.93 7.49 6.16
CA MET A 135 3.37 7.22 4.84
C MET A 135 4.34 7.60 3.72
N GLN A 136 5.02 8.76 3.82
CA GLN A 136 6.04 9.18 2.86
C GLN A 136 7.24 8.21 2.82
N ASN A 137 7.72 7.77 3.99
CA ASN A 137 8.80 6.79 4.09
C ASN A 137 8.39 5.44 3.47
N LEU A 138 7.22 4.90 3.84
CA LEU A 138 6.70 3.66 3.27
C LEU A 138 6.51 3.75 1.75
N GLN A 139 6.04 4.88 1.23
CA GLN A 139 5.93 5.10 -0.21
C GLN A 139 7.31 5.03 -0.89
N GLY A 140 8.32 5.71 -0.36
CA GLY A 140 9.69 5.65 -0.89
C GLY A 140 10.31 4.26 -0.82
N VAL A 141 10.05 3.50 0.25
CA VAL A 141 10.48 2.10 0.37
C VAL A 141 9.78 1.22 -0.67
N ILE A 142 8.47 1.39 -0.88
CA ILE A 142 7.69 0.65 -1.89
C ILE A 142 8.21 0.92 -3.30
N ASP A 143 8.50 2.18 -3.64
CA ASP A 143 8.95 2.53 -4.99
C ASP A 143 10.38 2.02 -5.27
N ASN A 144 11.30 2.14 -4.30
CA ASN A 144 12.63 1.50 -4.39
C ASN A 144 12.56 -0.03 -4.45
N GLN A 145 11.59 -0.66 -3.76
CA GLN A 145 11.34 -2.11 -3.86
C GLN A 145 10.81 -2.50 -5.24
N LYS A 146 9.93 -1.69 -5.87
CA LYS A 146 9.47 -1.94 -7.24
C LYS A 146 10.63 -1.88 -8.24
N GLU A 147 11.45 -0.83 -8.19
CA GLU A 147 12.63 -0.70 -9.06
C GLU A 147 13.58 -1.89 -8.89
N THR A 148 13.81 -2.34 -7.65
CA THR A 148 14.62 -3.52 -7.35
C THR A 148 13.99 -4.81 -7.89
N ILE A 149 12.67 -5.00 -7.77
CA ILE A 149 11.95 -6.17 -8.29
C ILE A 149 11.94 -6.18 -9.82
N GLU A 150 11.78 -5.03 -10.48
CA GLU A 150 11.86 -4.92 -11.94
C GLU A 150 13.27 -5.25 -12.44
N ALA A 151 14.32 -4.72 -11.78
CA ALA A 151 15.70 -5.05 -12.11
C ALA A 151 16.02 -6.56 -11.95
N LEU A 152 15.57 -7.17 -10.84
CA LEU A 152 15.74 -8.60 -10.58
C LEU A 152 14.95 -9.47 -11.57
N THR A 153 13.72 -9.09 -11.92
CA THR A 153 12.90 -9.78 -12.93
C THR A 153 13.61 -9.78 -14.28
N ASN A 154 14.08 -8.62 -14.74
CA ASN A 154 14.84 -8.49 -15.97
C ASN A 154 16.13 -9.35 -15.96
N GLN A 155 16.83 -9.43 -14.82
CA GLN A 155 18.01 -10.27 -14.67
C GLN A 155 17.68 -11.77 -14.75
N VAL A 156 16.56 -12.21 -14.15
CA VAL A 156 16.09 -13.60 -14.21
C VAL A 156 15.72 -13.97 -15.64
N ASP A 157 15.01 -13.10 -16.37
CA ASP A 157 14.64 -13.35 -17.77
C ASP A 157 15.88 -13.45 -18.69
N GLN A 158 16.87 -12.58 -18.48
CA GLN A 158 18.15 -12.65 -19.18
C GLN A 158 18.91 -13.96 -18.90
N LEU A 159 19.01 -14.37 -17.63
CA LEU A 159 19.68 -15.62 -17.24
C LEU A 159 18.94 -16.85 -17.77
N SER A 160 17.60 -16.84 -17.75
CA SER A 160 16.75 -17.89 -18.34
C SER A 160 17.02 -18.04 -19.84
N THR A 161 17.06 -16.91 -20.57
CA THR A 161 17.35 -16.88 -22.01
C THR A 161 18.77 -17.40 -22.32
N GLN A 162 19.78 -17.00 -21.53
CA GLN A 162 21.15 -17.48 -21.67
C GLN A 162 21.27 -18.99 -21.39
N LEU A 163 20.57 -19.50 -20.37
CA LEU A 163 20.56 -20.92 -20.02
C LEU A 163 19.93 -21.75 -21.15
N ALA A 164 18.82 -21.29 -21.74
CA ALA A 164 18.19 -21.95 -22.87
C ALA A 164 19.12 -22.03 -24.09
N ALA A 165 19.77 -20.92 -24.46
CA ALA A 165 20.73 -20.89 -25.57
C ALA A 165 21.99 -21.74 -25.32
N LEU A 166 22.51 -21.74 -24.08
CA LEU A 166 23.63 -22.59 -23.69
C LEU A 166 23.26 -24.08 -23.74
N LYS A 167 22.05 -24.43 -23.31
CA LYS A 167 21.55 -25.81 -23.37
C LYS A 167 21.44 -26.29 -24.82
N ASP A 168 20.84 -25.49 -25.70
CA ASP A 168 20.72 -25.79 -27.14
C ASP A 168 22.11 -25.94 -27.81
N THR A 169 23.06 -25.09 -27.44
CA THR A 169 24.46 -25.20 -27.86
C THR A 169 25.09 -26.51 -27.39
N ILE A 170 24.88 -26.91 -26.12
CA ILE A 170 25.39 -28.17 -25.57
C ILE A 170 24.74 -29.38 -26.24
N GLU A 171 23.43 -29.37 -26.51
CA GLU A 171 22.73 -30.45 -27.22
C GLU A 171 23.21 -30.57 -28.68
N THR A 172 23.48 -29.45 -29.35
CA THR A 172 24.07 -29.41 -30.69
C THR A 172 25.50 -29.96 -30.70
N MET A 173 26.38 -29.45 -29.85
CA MET A 173 27.76 -29.94 -29.70
C MET A 173 27.81 -31.42 -29.30
N ALA A 174 26.91 -31.87 -28.42
CA ALA A 174 26.80 -33.27 -28.05
C ALA A 174 26.32 -34.13 -29.24
N THR A 175 25.43 -33.62 -30.08
CA THR A 175 25.03 -34.32 -31.31
C THR A 175 26.21 -34.44 -32.25
N GLU A 176 26.88 -33.34 -32.62
CA GLU A 176 28.06 -33.32 -33.50
C GLU A 176 29.23 -34.18 -33.00
N ALA A 177 29.47 -34.21 -31.68
CA ALA A 177 30.50 -35.04 -31.06
C ALA A 177 30.17 -36.54 -31.09
N ASN A 178 28.89 -36.90 -31.21
CA ASN A 178 28.43 -38.29 -31.27
C ASN A 178 28.05 -38.76 -32.69
N THR A 179 27.89 -37.84 -33.65
CA THR A 179 27.76 -38.18 -35.07
C THR A 179 28.99 -38.91 -35.58
N VAL A 180 28.76 -40.10 -36.12
CA VAL A 180 29.73 -40.95 -36.83
C VAL A 180 29.14 -41.41 -38.15
N TYR A 181 30.00 -41.88 -39.05
CA TYR A 181 29.69 -42.21 -40.42
C TYR A 181 30.17 -43.63 -40.70
N TYR A 182 29.31 -44.47 -41.29
CA TYR A 182 29.70 -45.82 -41.68
C TYR A 182 29.24 -46.16 -43.09
N VAL A 183 30.01 -47.00 -43.78
CA VAL A 183 29.66 -47.52 -45.10
C VAL A 183 30.09 -48.98 -45.20
N ILE A 184 29.25 -49.76 -45.88
CA ILE A 184 29.45 -51.19 -46.11
C ILE A 184 29.21 -51.41 -47.61
N GLY A 185 30.09 -52.15 -48.27
CA GLY A 185 29.95 -52.46 -49.69
C GLY A 185 31.02 -53.43 -50.17
N THR A 186 30.88 -53.88 -51.40
CA THR A 186 31.95 -54.61 -52.09
C THR A 186 33.11 -53.66 -52.37
N LYS A 187 34.30 -54.23 -52.57
CA LYS A 187 35.51 -53.47 -52.90
C LYS A 187 35.31 -52.54 -54.10
N ASP A 188 34.70 -53.04 -55.17
CA ASP A 188 34.55 -52.31 -56.44
C ASP A 188 33.59 -51.12 -56.30
N GLU A 189 32.49 -51.27 -55.54
CA GLU A 189 31.56 -50.17 -55.22
C GLU A 189 32.24 -49.07 -54.40
N LEU A 190 33.02 -49.45 -53.38
CA LEU A 190 33.71 -48.50 -52.51
C LEU A 190 34.86 -47.78 -53.24
N GLU A 191 35.51 -48.44 -54.21
CA GLU A 191 36.53 -47.83 -55.07
C GLU A 191 35.88 -46.89 -56.12
N GLN A 192 34.75 -47.27 -56.72
CA GLN A 192 33.98 -46.41 -57.62
C GLN A 192 33.47 -45.14 -56.93
N LYS A 193 33.04 -45.24 -55.68
CA LYS A 193 32.67 -44.10 -54.81
C LYS A 193 33.89 -43.31 -54.30
N GLY A 194 35.11 -43.77 -54.57
CA GLY A 194 36.34 -43.13 -54.13
C GLY A 194 36.60 -43.18 -52.62
N ILE A 195 35.85 -44.00 -51.87
CA ILE A 195 35.96 -44.20 -50.42
C ILE A 195 37.23 -44.96 -50.05
N VAL A 196 37.59 -45.96 -50.87
CA VAL A 196 38.83 -46.74 -50.73
C VAL A 196 39.68 -46.59 -51.99
N ARG A 197 40.98 -46.90 -51.86
CA ARG A 197 41.93 -46.96 -52.98
C ARG A 197 42.90 -48.11 -52.77
N GLU A 198 43.28 -48.79 -53.85
CA GLU A 198 44.42 -49.70 -53.82
C GLU A 198 45.74 -48.93 -53.75
N ILE A 199 46.58 -49.24 -52.75
CA ILE A 199 47.98 -48.83 -52.73
C ILE A 199 48.87 -50.08 -52.85
N GLY A 200 49.73 -50.09 -53.87
CA GLY A 200 50.72 -51.15 -54.05
C GLY A 200 51.83 -51.08 -52.99
N GLY A 201 52.19 -52.22 -52.42
CA GLY A 201 53.44 -52.41 -51.66
C GLY A 201 53.54 -51.77 -50.26
N ALA A 202 52.50 -51.12 -49.73
CA ALA A 202 52.54 -50.54 -48.40
C ALA A 202 52.35 -51.61 -47.30
N ARG A 203 53.41 -51.87 -46.50
CA ARG A 203 53.36 -52.73 -45.30
C ARG A 203 52.59 -52.06 -44.15
N PHE A 204 51.28 -51.84 -44.31
CA PHE A 204 50.41 -51.49 -43.19
C PHE A 204 50.07 -52.73 -42.36
N LEU A 205 50.03 -52.55 -41.03
CA LEU A 205 50.26 -53.58 -40.02
C LEU A 205 49.15 -54.66 -39.87
N PHE A 206 48.16 -54.69 -40.76
CA PHE A 206 46.92 -55.49 -40.60
C PHE A 206 46.46 -56.24 -41.86
N VAL A 207 47.22 -56.23 -42.97
CA VAL A 207 46.76 -56.81 -44.25
C VAL A 207 47.56 -58.05 -44.65
N LEU A 208 47.08 -59.22 -44.23
CA LEU A 208 47.60 -60.56 -44.58
C LEU A 208 47.12 -61.06 -45.95
N TRP A 209 47.09 -60.19 -46.97
CA TRP A 209 46.68 -60.59 -48.32
C TRP A 209 47.87 -61.10 -49.12
N LYS A 210 47.77 -62.36 -49.59
CA LYS A 210 48.63 -62.85 -50.67
C LYS A 210 48.40 -61.95 -51.89
N SER A 211 49.48 -61.42 -52.48
CA SER A 211 49.54 -60.50 -53.63
C SER A 211 49.31 -58.99 -53.36
N GLY A 212 50.32 -58.34 -52.78
CA GLY A 212 50.89 -57.05 -53.25
C GLY A 212 50.10 -55.74 -53.14
N LYS A 213 48.78 -55.77 -52.94
CA LYS A 213 47.89 -54.60 -52.93
C LYS A 213 47.20 -54.47 -51.58
N SER A 214 47.36 -53.32 -50.93
CA SER A 214 46.64 -52.99 -49.69
C SER A 214 45.52 -52.02 -50.02
N LEU A 215 44.29 -52.38 -49.68
CA LEU A 215 43.14 -51.48 -49.77
C LEU A 215 43.16 -50.55 -48.55
N VAL A 216 43.09 -49.24 -48.77
CA VAL A 216 43.09 -48.25 -47.68
C VAL A 216 42.01 -47.18 -47.89
N PRO A 217 41.52 -46.52 -46.83
CA PRO A 217 40.65 -45.35 -46.95
C PRO A 217 41.30 -44.25 -47.78
N ALA A 218 40.49 -43.56 -48.60
CA ALA A 218 40.95 -42.38 -49.31
C ALA A 218 41.29 -41.22 -48.35
N ARG A 219 42.18 -40.33 -48.81
CA ARG A 219 42.63 -39.15 -48.03
C ARG A 219 41.53 -38.12 -47.78
N THR A 220 40.53 -38.10 -48.67
CA THR A 220 39.35 -37.25 -48.60
C THR A 220 38.17 -38.18 -48.74
N LEU A 221 37.27 -38.15 -47.75
CA LEU A 221 36.03 -38.94 -47.73
C LEU A 221 34.87 -37.96 -47.85
N ASP A 222 33.95 -38.22 -48.78
CA ASP A 222 32.71 -37.44 -48.90
C ASP A 222 31.69 -37.99 -47.89
N PRO A 223 31.19 -37.20 -46.93
CA PRO A 223 30.20 -37.68 -45.95
C PRO A 223 28.88 -38.14 -46.58
N SER A 224 28.54 -37.69 -47.79
CA SER A 224 27.28 -38.07 -48.48
C SER A 224 27.27 -39.51 -48.96
N GLU A 225 28.44 -40.14 -49.10
CA GLU A 225 28.59 -41.55 -49.46
C GLU A 225 28.49 -42.52 -48.26
N PHE A 226 28.27 -41.99 -47.05
CA PHE A 226 28.18 -42.75 -45.80
C PHE A 226 26.79 -42.64 -45.16
N THR A 227 26.40 -43.68 -44.44
CA THR A 227 25.26 -43.64 -43.54
C THR A 227 25.64 -42.92 -42.25
N VAL A 228 24.87 -41.90 -41.89
CA VAL A 228 25.04 -41.14 -40.64
C VAL A 228 24.43 -41.90 -39.47
N ALA A 229 25.14 -41.99 -38.34
CA ALA A 229 24.66 -42.63 -37.12
C ALA A 229 25.12 -41.88 -35.86
N ASP A 230 24.45 -42.13 -34.74
CA ASP A 230 24.87 -41.69 -33.41
C ASP A 230 25.61 -42.84 -32.71
N ARG A 231 26.89 -42.63 -32.38
CA ARG A 231 27.74 -43.64 -31.74
C ARG A 231 27.25 -44.10 -30.37
N ARG A 232 26.35 -43.36 -29.72
CA ARG A 232 25.71 -43.75 -28.45
C ARG A 232 24.66 -44.85 -28.64
N HIS A 233 24.06 -44.91 -29.82
CA HIS A 233 22.99 -45.85 -30.16
C HIS A 233 23.48 -46.97 -31.09
N LEU A 234 24.57 -46.75 -31.83
CA LEU A 234 25.23 -47.74 -32.69
C LEU A 234 26.11 -48.69 -31.86
N SER A 235 25.48 -49.64 -31.15
CA SER A 235 26.16 -50.69 -30.36
C SER A 235 26.37 -52.01 -31.14
N GLU A 236 25.67 -52.22 -32.25
CA GLU A 236 25.79 -53.38 -33.14
C GLU A 236 25.95 -52.89 -34.57
N LEU A 237 26.91 -53.45 -35.33
CA LEU A 237 27.14 -53.06 -36.72
C LEU A 237 26.08 -53.71 -37.63
N PRO A 238 25.33 -52.93 -38.43
CA PRO A 238 24.27 -53.46 -39.28
C PRO A 238 24.84 -54.06 -40.57
N LEU A 239 25.42 -55.27 -40.46
CA LEU A 239 25.97 -56.00 -41.60
C LEU A 239 24.83 -56.53 -42.50
N PRO A 240 24.92 -56.41 -43.84
CA PRO A 240 23.83 -56.81 -44.75
C PRO A 240 23.48 -58.31 -44.75
N ALA A 241 24.43 -59.20 -44.47
CA ALA A 241 24.21 -60.64 -44.48
C ALA A 241 25.08 -61.38 -43.46
N ASP A 242 24.47 -61.98 -42.44
CA ASP A 242 25.16 -62.69 -41.34
C ASP A 242 26.15 -63.80 -41.79
N ASN A 243 25.95 -64.37 -42.99
CA ASN A 243 26.76 -65.45 -43.56
C ASN A 243 27.84 -64.97 -44.57
N ARG A 244 28.19 -63.69 -44.56
CA ARG A 244 29.29 -63.15 -45.38
C ARG A 244 30.46 -62.71 -44.50
N GLU A 245 31.65 -62.82 -45.07
CA GLU A 245 32.88 -62.30 -44.46
C GLU A 245 33.00 -60.80 -44.74
N TYR A 246 33.22 -60.03 -43.68
CA TYR A 246 33.45 -58.60 -43.76
C TYR A 246 34.82 -58.27 -43.14
N ARG A 247 35.45 -57.19 -43.60
CA ARG A 247 36.72 -56.69 -43.05
C ARG A 247 36.67 -55.18 -42.87
N ILE A 248 37.02 -54.70 -41.68
CA ILE A 248 37.19 -53.28 -41.39
C ILE A 248 38.51 -52.82 -42.01
N VAL A 249 38.48 -51.81 -42.88
CA VAL A 249 39.68 -51.26 -43.54
C VAL A 249 40.06 -49.86 -43.04
N SER A 250 39.20 -49.26 -42.21
CA SER A 250 39.42 -47.98 -41.53
C SER A 250 40.08 -48.17 -40.15
N ARG A 251 40.43 -47.05 -39.49
CA ARG A 251 41.37 -47.02 -38.34
C ARG A 251 40.73 -47.30 -36.96
N GLN A 252 39.60 -48.00 -36.86
CA GLN A 252 38.92 -48.26 -35.59
C GLN A 252 39.73 -49.18 -34.68
N ASP A 253 39.56 -49.02 -33.36
CA ASP A 253 40.14 -49.96 -32.40
C ASP A 253 39.28 -51.23 -32.34
N VAL A 254 39.66 -52.24 -33.13
CA VAL A 254 39.00 -53.55 -33.17
C VAL A 254 39.03 -54.29 -31.83
N THR A 255 39.89 -53.92 -30.88
CA THR A 255 39.91 -54.51 -29.52
C THR A 255 38.79 -53.96 -28.62
N ALA A 256 38.02 -52.98 -29.10
CA ALA A 256 36.82 -52.47 -28.45
C ALA A 256 35.51 -53.18 -28.90
N LEU A 257 35.63 -54.28 -29.67
CA LEU A 257 34.52 -55.16 -30.03
C LEU A 257 34.32 -56.25 -28.97
N ASP A 258 33.06 -56.65 -28.75
CA ASP A 258 32.64 -57.78 -27.91
C ASP A 258 32.87 -59.12 -28.64
N THR A 259 32.72 -59.10 -29.97
CA THR A 259 32.94 -60.26 -30.85
C THR A 259 34.44 -60.38 -31.18
N PRO A 260 35.12 -61.51 -30.86
CA PRO A 260 36.50 -61.74 -31.28
C PRO A 260 36.57 -61.88 -32.81
N LEU A 261 37.62 -61.33 -33.42
CA LEU A 261 37.88 -61.48 -34.85
C LEU A 261 38.37 -62.90 -35.16
N SER A 262 38.10 -63.37 -36.37
CA SER A 262 38.72 -64.58 -36.93
C SER A 262 40.25 -64.44 -37.00
N ASP A 263 40.98 -65.55 -37.08
CA ASP A 263 42.45 -65.59 -37.18
C ASP A 263 43.02 -64.78 -38.38
N ASP A 264 42.21 -64.54 -39.41
CA ASP A 264 42.56 -63.76 -40.61
C ASP A 264 42.10 -62.28 -40.53
N GLY A 265 41.49 -61.87 -39.43
CA GLY A 265 40.97 -60.52 -39.22
C GLY A 265 39.63 -60.24 -39.91
N THR A 266 38.86 -61.26 -40.29
CA THR A 266 37.45 -61.09 -40.70
C THR A 266 36.49 -60.99 -39.52
N ILE A 267 35.32 -60.44 -39.81
CA ILE A 267 34.13 -60.41 -38.95
C ILE A 267 32.94 -60.99 -39.72
N THR A 268 32.13 -61.79 -39.03
CA THR A 268 30.93 -62.47 -39.57
C THR A 268 29.79 -62.39 -38.56
N GLY A 269 28.54 -62.62 -38.99
CA GLY A 269 27.37 -62.57 -38.12
C GLY A 269 27.16 -61.21 -37.45
N LYS A 270 26.89 -61.21 -36.15
CA LYS A 270 26.56 -60.00 -35.38
C LYS A 270 27.76 -59.45 -34.64
N VAL A 271 28.20 -58.26 -35.04
CA VAL A 271 29.37 -57.58 -34.46
C VAL A 271 28.91 -56.52 -33.48
N ARG A 272 29.12 -56.78 -32.19
CA ARG A 272 28.81 -55.82 -31.12
C ARG A 272 30.06 -55.02 -30.72
N ILE A 273 29.87 -53.73 -30.50
CA ILE A 273 30.87 -52.80 -29.98
C ILE A 273 30.71 -52.74 -28.46
N ALA A 274 31.75 -53.15 -27.72
CA ALA A 274 31.77 -53.12 -26.26
C ALA A 274 32.08 -51.72 -25.72
N ASP A 275 33.03 -51.01 -26.35
CA ASP A 275 33.37 -49.62 -26.01
C ASP A 275 33.32 -48.74 -27.27
N SER A 276 32.17 -48.07 -27.45
CA SER A 276 31.96 -47.13 -28.55
C SER A 276 32.92 -45.93 -28.51
N ALA A 277 33.27 -45.41 -27.33
CA ALA A 277 34.19 -44.27 -27.24
C ALA A 277 35.58 -44.65 -27.76
N ARG A 278 36.07 -45.84 -27.38
CA ARG A 278 37.36 -46.36 -27.81
C ARG A 278 37.38 -46.81 -29.27
N PHE A 279 36.33 -47.52 -29.72
CA PHE A 279 36.22 -47.97 -31.12
C PHE A 279 36.28 -46.80 -32.11
N TRP A 280 35.54 -45.71 -31.84
CA TRP A 280 35.46 -44.52 -32.70
C TRP A 280 36.58 -43.48 -32.45
N ALA A 281 37.45 -43.67 -31.45
CA ALA A 281 38.44 -42.66 -31.02
C ALA A 281 39.40 -42.20 -32.12
N ALA A 282 39.81 -43.12 -33.02
CA ALA A 282 40.81 -42.86 -34.06
C ALA A 282 40.22 -42.41 -35.40
N SER A 283 38.91 -42.58 -35.63
CA SER A 283 38.22 -42.16 -36.85
C SER A 283 36.70 -42.14 -36.66
N LYS A 284 36.04 -41.04 -37.04
CA LYS A 284 34.57 -40.94 -37.16
C LYS A 284 34.01 -41.71 -38.38
N TYR A 285 34.86 -42.13 -39.32
CA TYR A 285 34.47 -42.85 -40.54
C TYR A 285 34.87 -44.32 -40.44
N LEU A 286 33.87 -45.21 -40.51
CA LEU A 286 34.00 -46.66 -40.57
C LEU A 286 33.72 -47.14 -41.99
N ILE A 287 34.64 -47.94 -42.53
CA ILE A 287 34.55 -48.53 -43.87
C ILE A 287 34.72 -50.04 -43.71
N ILE A 288 33.67 -50.76 -44.09
CA ILE A 288 33.59 -52.22 -44.04
C ILE A 288 33.50 -52.74 -45.47
N VAL A 289 34.41 -53.65 -45.81
CA VAL A 289 34.48 -54.27 -47.14
C VAL A 289 33.92 -55.68 -47.02
N GLU A 290 32.99 -56.02 -47.90
CA GLU A 290 32.52 -57.40 -48.11
C GLU A 290 33.57 -58.20 -48.90
N GLY A 291 33.87 -59.42 -48.46
CA GLY A 291 34.86 -60.34 -49.04
C GLY A 291 34.34 -61.23 -50.16
#